data_AF-A0A933YH62-F1
#
_entry.id   AF-A0A933YH62-F1
#
_cell.length_a   1.000
_cell.length_b   1.000
_cell.length_c   1.000
_cell.angle_alpha   90.00
_cell.angle_beta   90.00
_cell.angle_gamma   90.00
#
_symmetry.space_group_name_H-M   'P 1'
#
loop_
_entity.id
_entity.type
_entity.pdbx_description
1 polymer ?
#
loop_
_entity_poly.entity_id
_entity_poly.type
_entity_poly.pdbx_seq_one_letter_code
_entity_poly.pdbx_strand_id
1 'polypeptide(L)'
;MTSTRTSDAFSVLDLHPEVSVHETEYKRLLGFPHDRDINGRSKALMDWAIDWYSRNASPWTFAHLIEPIDLRGESLIINGVPFTSQRLCAQLSQAAADAAILVAVSAGKECEEHAHKLWLDEKPDEYYFLETYGSAVVEHLVARVAFQLCAWGDQHQLAILPHDSPGYPGWSIADQEALWQLINQSDADGILHRIRVLPSGMLQPKKSLLAVFGVTSQVDKVQRLTDLIPCESCSLDTCRYRRVPHVKSLFQIEDVRRLQSAPAISYTFNEKALRKWSAERLTLSHDGDGSVAALFRYEGTTCSNSGHPLEFHFRVRLSAANDGHRIFDMSCAPAPGDRGHTLMCDYVANPTSLMEQVSHEKPLLGNRLGDVLTWKREFSPAGCFCKEASRIHKWGLVLEVIHFALTQRRIDGTLPTH
;
A
#
# COMPACT_ATOMS: atom_id res chain seq x y z
N MET A 1 -3.68 -26.15 -22.14
CA MET A 1 -2.36 -26.76 -21.85
C MET A 1 -2.00 -26.40 -20.42
N THR A 2 -2.08 -27.36 -19.52
CA THR A 2 -1.63 -27.22 -18.13
C THR A 2 -0.11 -27.22 -18.12
N SER A 3 0.50 -26.04 -17.99
CA SER A 3 1.93 -25.92 -17.76
C SER A 3 2.21 -26.29 -16.30
N THR A 4 2.51 -27.56 -16.03
CA THR A 4 3.00 -28.02 -14.73
C THR A 4 4.26 -27.25 -14.37
N ARG A 5 4.21 -26.43 -13.32
CA ARG A 5 5.35 -25.67 -12.83
C ARG A 5 6.19 -26.58 -11.95
N THR A 6 7.29 -27.11 -12.48
CA THR A 6 8.35 -27.79 -11.74
C THR A 6 9.68 -27.35 -12.36
N SER A 7 10.77 -27.12 -11.61
CA SER A 7 11.30 -28.05 -10.62
C SER A 7 11.97 -27.44 -9.37
N ASP A 8 11.68 -26.19 -8.99
CA ASP A 8 12.01 -25.67 -7.66
C ASP A 8 10.72 -25.15 -7.00
N ALA A 9 10.10 -25.97 -6.15
CA ALA A 9 8.90 -25.57 -5.42
C ALA A 9 9.26 -24.44 -4.47
N PHE A 10 8.67 -23.26 -4.67
CA PHE A 10 8.96 -22.08 -3.86
C PHE A 10 8.66 -22.39 -2.38
N SER A 11 9.73 -22.50 -1.58
CA SER A 11 9.68 -22.77 -0.15
C SER A 11 10.74 -21.91 0.51
N VAL A 12 10.33 -21.00 1.40
CA VAL A 12 11.20 -20.01 2.02
C VAL A 12 10.97 -20.01 3.53
N LEU A 13 12.03 -20.30 4.28
CA LEU A 13 12.09 -20.14 5.73
C LEU A 13 13.09 -19.02 6.06
N ASP A 14 12.62 -17.96 6.71
CA ASP A 14 13.44 -16.87 7.25
C ASP A 14 13.36 -16.97 8.79
N LEU A 15 14.45 -17.42 9.42
CA LEU A 15 14.58 -17.55 10.88
C LEU A 15 15.04 -16.26 11.56
N HIS A 16 15.45 -15.25 10.78
CA HIS A 16 15.94 -13.97 11.29
C HIS A 16 15.40 -12.80 10.44
N PRO A 17 14.07 -12.70 10.25
CA PRO A 17 13.47 -11.67 9.41
C PRO A 17 13.71 -10.28 10.02
N GLU A 18 13.97 -9.31 9.15
CA GLU A 18 14.12 -7.91 9.55
C GLU A 18 12.79 -7.36 10.10
N VAL A 19 12.77 -7.04 11.39
CA VAL A 19 11.63 -6.43 12.08
C VAL A 19 11.85 -4.92 12.20
N SER A 20 11.06 -4.15 11.47
CA SER A 20 11.06 -2.68 11.48
C SER A 20 9.62 -2.18 11.44
N VAL A 21 8.87 -2.45 12.51
CA VAL A 21 7.48 -2.04 12.68
C VAL A 21 7.35 -0.51 12.55
N HIS A 22 6.47 -0.04 11.67
CA HIS A 22 6.24 1.39 11.50
C HIS A 22 5.50 2.00 12.70
N GLU A 23 5.88 3.20 13.14
CA GLU A 23 5.33 3.82 14.36
C GLU A 23 3.81 4.00 14.28
N THR A 24 3.26 4.35 13.10
CA THR A 24 1.81 4.51 12.93
C THR A 24 1.03 3.21 13.14
N GLU A 25 1.58 2.06 12.79
CA GLU A 25 0.95 0.75 12.98
C GLU A 25 0.98 0.34 14.46
N TYR A 26 2.09 0.60 15.14
CA TYR A 26 2.18 0.38 16.58
C TYR A 26 1.24 1.32 17.36
N LYS A 27 1.18 2.61 17.00
CA LYS A 27 0.20 3.59 17.53
C LYS A 27 -1.24 3.13 17.32
N ARG A 28 -1.57 2.62 16.12
CA ARG A 28 -2.91 2.11 15.76
C ARG A 28 -3.33 0.97 16.69
N LEU A 29 -2.42 0.02 16.94
CA LEU A 29 -2.67 -1.15 17.80
C LEU A 29 -2.72 -0.78 19.29
N LEU A 30 -1.94 0.21 19.73
CA LEU A 30 -2.03 0.82 21.07
C LEU A 30 -3.29 1.69 21.26
N GLY A 31 -4.13 1.82 20.23
CA GLY A 31 -5.38 2.59 20.29
C GLY A 31 -5.20 4.11 20.28
N PHE A 32 -4.01 4.63 19.98
CA PHE A 32 -3.77 6.07 19.81
C PHE A 32 -4.41 6.60 18.51
N PRO A 33 -4.88 7.86 18.48
CA PRO A 33 -5.19 8.57 17.23
C PRO A 33 -3.94 8.69 16.34
N HIS A 34 -4.14 8.72 15.03
CA HIS A 34 -3.06 8.78 14.04
C HIS A 34 -2.21 10.06 14.18
N ASP A 35 -2.90 11.19 14.31
CA ASP A 35 -2.40 12.56 14.45
C ASP A 35 -1.89 12.92 15.85
N ARG A 36 -2.09 12.05 16.85
CA ARG A 36 -1.64 12.33 18.22
C ARG A 36 -0.15 12.10 18.36
N ASP A 37 0.59 13.14 18.73
CA ASP A 37 1.98 13.02 19.17
C ASP A 37 2.09 12.15 20.42
N ILE A 38 3.01 11.19 20.40
CA ILE A 38 3.31 10.34 21.57
C ILE A 38 4.54 10.91 22.28
N ASN A 39 4.36 11.27 23.55
CA ASN A 39 5.41 11.86 24.38
C ASN A 39 5.40 11.27 25.80
N GLY A 40 6.36 11.70 26.62
CA GLY A 40 6.48 11.29 28.02
C GLY A 40 6.55 9.77 28.21
N ARG A 41 5.83 9.26 29.22
CA ARG A 41 5.83 7.84 29.61
C ARG A 41 5.41 6.90 28.48
N SER A 42 4.41 7.26 27.67
CA SER A 42 3.97 6.41 26.55
C SER A 42 5.05 6.25 25.48
N LYS A 43 5.81 7.32 25.17
CA LYS A 43 6.92 7.22 24.21
C LYS A 43 8.06 6.36 24.78
N ALA A 44 8.39 6.56 26.05
CA ALA A 44 9.40 5.75 26.74
C ALA A 44 9.03 4.25 26.78
N LEU A 45 7.74 3.91 26.94
CA LEU A 45 7.24 2.54 26.90
C LEU A 45 7.27 1.94 25.49
N MET A 46 6.94 2.72 24.45
CA MET A 46 7.09 2.27 23.05
C MET A 46 8.56 1.96 22.73
N ASP A 47 9.46 2.89 23.06
CA ASP A 47 10.89 2.77 22.77
C ASP A 47 11.51 1.60 23.54
N TRP A 48 11.13 1.42 24.80
CA TRP A 48 11.53 0.26 25.61
C TRP A 48 11.00 -1.06 25.03
N ALA A 49 9.75 -1.13 24.55
CA ALA A 49 9.19 -2.36 23.99
C ALA A 49 9.87 -2.75 22.67
N ILE A 50 10.15 -1.76 21.80
CA ILE A 50 10.90 -1.93 20.55
C ILE A 50 12.33 -2.42 20.85
N ASP A 51 13.04 -1.74 21.76
CA ASP A 51 14.41 -2.08 22.14
C ASP A 51 14.49 -3.47 22.79
N TRP A 52 13.62 -3.76 23.74
CA TRP A 52 13.54 -5.07 24.39
C TRP A 52 13.30 -6.17 23.37
N TYR A 53 12.32 -6.01 22.48
CA TYR A 53 11.99 -7.01 21.46
C TYR A 53 13.19 -7.27 20.54
N SER A 54 13.84 -6.21 20.04
CA SER A 54 14.98 -6.31 19.12
C SER A 54 16.19 -7.08 19.68
N ARG A 55 16.32 -7.14 21.02
CA ARG A 55 17.44 -7.81 21.71
C ARG A 55 17.12 -9.22 22.21
N ASN A 56 15.83 -9.59 22.33
CA ASN A 56 15.42 -10.79 23.07
C ASN A 56 14.50 -11.74 22.28
N ALA A 57 13.80 -11.27 21.24
CA ALA A 57 12.82 -12.09 20.52
C ALA A 57 13.43 -12.84 19.33
N SER A 58 12.87 -14.00 18.99
CA SER A 58 13.23 -14.79 17.81
C SER A 58 12.04 -14.91 16.83
N PRO A 59 11.73 -13.86 16.06
CA PRO A 59 10.71 -13.92 15.01
C PRO A 59 11.13 -14.87 13.89
N TRP A 60 10.15 -15.39 13.14
CA TRP A 60 10.40 -16.18 11.93
C TRP A 60 9.21 -16.14 10.98
N THR A 61 9.45 -16.44 9.70
CA THR A 61 8.43 -16.57 8.66
C THR A 61 8.69 -17.77 7.77
N PHE A 62 7.63 -18.45 7.36
CA PHE A 62 7.64 -19.55 6.41
C PHE A 62 6.60 -19.30 5.32
N ALA A 63 6.95 -19.60 4.06
CA ALA A 63 6.04 -19.58 2.92
C ALA A 63 6.32 -20.76 1.99
N HIS A 64 5.27 -21.47 1.56
CA HIS A 64 5.37 -22.64 0.68
C HIS A 64 4.29 -22.62 -0.42
N LEU A 65 4.71 -22.69 -1.68
CA LEU A 65 3.84 -22.80 -2.85
C LEU A 65 3.27 -24.22 -2.95
N ILE A 66 1.96 -24.31 -3.16
CA ILE A 66 1.22 -25.56 -3.32
C ILE A 66 0.33 -25.50 -4.56
N GLU A 67 0.48 -26.50 -5.43
CA GLU A 67 -0.28 -26.62 -6.68
C GLU A 67 -0.49 -28.09 -7.08
N PRO A 68 -1.61 -28.42 -7.74
CA PRO A 68 -2.76 -27.56 -8.00
C PRO A 68 -3.62 -27.33 -6.74
N ILE A 69 -4.39 -26.24 -6.73
CA ILE A 69 -5.55 -26.10 -5.83
C ILE A 69 -6.84 -26.40 -6.57
N ASP A 70 -7.81 -26.99 -5.86
CA ASP A 70 -9.11 -27.37 -6.38
C ASP A 70 -10.20 -26.46 -5.80
N LEU A 71 -11.06 -25.89 -6.65
CA LEU A 71 -12.22 -25.10 -6.23
C LEU A 71 -13.50 -25.87 -6.56
N ARG A 72 -14.29 -26.23 -5.54
CA ARG A 72 -15.52 -27.04 -5.68
C ARG A 72 -16.69 -26.36 -4.97
N GLY A 73 -17.40 -25.52 -5.71
CA GLY A 73 -18.48 -24.69 -5.15
C GLY A 73 -17.92 -23.65 -4.19
N GLU A 74 -18.33 -23.71 -2.92
CA GLU A 74 -17.82 -22.84 -1.85
C GLU A 74 -16.64 -23.45 -1.07
N SER A 75 -16.15 -24.63 -1.46
CA SER A 75 -15.02 -25.30 -0.82
C SER A 75 -13.72 -25.16 -1.62
N LEU A 76 -12.65 -24.78 -0.94
CA LEU A 76 -11.27 -24.82 -1.42
C LEU A 76 -10.64 -26.13 -0.97
N ILE A 77 -9.96 -26.84 -1.87
CA ILE A 77 -9.26 -28.09 -1.57
C ILE A 77 -7.78 -27.90 -1.87
N ILE A 78 -6.93 -28.13 -0.87
CA ILE A 78 -5.47 -28.03 -0.96
C ILE A 78 -4.89 -29.38 -0.54
N ASN A 79 -4.14 -30.07 -1.41
CA ASN A 79 -3.65 -31.45 -1.19
C ASN A 79 -4.72 -32.41 -0.63
N GLY A 80 -5.96 -32.29 -1.11
CA GLY A 80 -7.10 -33.13 -0.68
C GLY A 80 -7.77 -32.71 0.64
N VAL A 81 -7.24 -31.72 1.35
CA VAL A 81 -7.84 -31.15 2.56
C VAL A 81 -8.83 -30.05 2.18
N PRO A 82 -10.12 -30.14 2.57
CA PRO A 82 -11.11 -29.11 2.30
C PRO A 82 -11.09 -27.99 3.33
N PHE A 83 -11.33 -26.76 2.87
CA PHE A 83 -11.42 -25.53 3.64
C PHE A 83 -12.72 -24.79 3.33
N THR A 84 -13.25 -24.11 4.36
CA THR A 84 -14.61 -23.56 4.36
C THR A 84 -14.71 -22.06 4.07
N SER A 85 -13.62 -21.40 3.64
CA SER A 85 -13.64 -19.95 3.38
C SER A 85 -14.42 -19.58 2.13
N GLN A 86 -15.66 -19.11 2.31
CA GLN A 86 -16.48 -18.55 1.22
C GLN A 86 -15.76 -17.38 0.53
N ARG A 87 -15.10 -16.52 1.31
CA ARG A 87 -14.41 -15.32 0.80
C ARG A 87 -13.19 -15.69 -0.03
N LEU A 88 -12.32 -16.58 0.48
CA LEU A 88 -11.15 -17.04 -0.26
C LEU A 88 -11.57 -17.81 -1.51
N CYS A 89 -12.57 -18.68 -1.44
CA CYS A 89 -13.09 -19.39 -2.62
C CYS A 89 -13.61 -18.44 -3.70
N ALA A 90 -14.37 -17.42 -3.33
CA ALA A 90 -14.84 -16.40 -4.26
C ALA A 90 -13.67 -15.62 -4.90
N GLN A 91 -12.70 -15.20 -4.09
CA GLN A 91 -11.49 -14.50 -4.54
C GLN A 91 -10.64 -15.34 -5.51
N LEU A 92 -10.35 -16.60 -5.16
CA LEU A 92 -9.61 -17.53 -6.01
C LEU A 92 -10.35 -17.81 -7.32
N SER A 93 -11.68 -17.99 -7.26
CA SER A 93 -12.53 -18.20 -8.45
C SER A 93 -12.55 -16.97 -9.37
N GLN A 94 -12.73 -15.77 -8.81
CA GLN A 94 -12.72 -14.51 -9.56
C GLN A 94 -11.37 -14.25 -10.22
N ALA A 95 -10.27 -14.49 -9.52
CA ALA A 95 -8.92 -14.39 -10.08
C ALA A 95 -8.58 -15.52 -11.07
N ALA A 96 -9.31 -16.64 -11.05
CA ALA A 96 -8.91 -17.90 -11.67
C ALA A 96 -7.51 -18.33 -11.20
N ALA A 97 -7.36 -18.46 -9.88
CA ALA A 97 -6.17 -19.00 -9.24
C ALA A 97 -6.09 -20.52 -9.41
N ASP A 98 -4.89 -21.00 -9.70
CA ASP A 98 -4.56 -22.42 -9.95
C ASP A 98 -3.55 -22.97 -8.92
N ALA A 99 -2.94 -22.10 -8.12
CA ALA A 99 -2.06 -22.43 -7.01
C ALA A 99 -2.34 -21.55 -5.78
N ALA A 100 -1.78 -21.92 -4.63
CA ALA A 100 -1.78 -21.11 -3.41
C ALA A 100 -0.39 -21.09 -2.77
N ILE A 101 -0.14 -20.12 -1.88
CA ILE A 101 1.03 -20.11 -1.02
C ILE A 101 0.54 -20.15 0.43
N LEU A 102 0.93 -21.20 1.14
CA LEU A 102 0.67 -21.37 2.56
C LEU A 102 1.74 -20.61 3.34
N VAL A 103 1.33 -19.78 4.30
CA VAL A 103 2.22 -18.92 5.07
C VAL A 103 2.01 -19.14 6.56
N ALA A 104 3.10 -19.23 7.32
CA ALA A 104 3.12 -19.16 8.77
C ALA A 104 4.11 -18.09 9.21
N VAL A 105 3.72 -17.24 10.15
CA VAL A 105 4.63 -16.26 10.77
C VAL A 105 4.48 -16.29 12.29
N SER A 106 5.55 -15.95 13.00
CA SER A 106 5.51 -15.76 14.45
C SER A 106 6.46 -14.65 14.89
N ALA A 107 6.04 -13.86 15.87
CA ALA A 107 6.89 -12.89 16.56
C ALA A 107 7.76 -13.55 17.66
N GLY A 108 7.86 -14.88 17.70
CA GLY A 108 8.57 -15.62 18.73
C GLY A 108 7.76 -15.75 20.03
N LYS A 109 8.20 -16.66 20.91
CA LYS A 109 7.54 -16.92 22.20
C LYS A 109 8.04 -15.99 23.30
N GLU A 110 9.24 -15.44 23.13
CA GLU A 110 9.98 -14.72 24.16
C GLU A 110 9.24 -13.43 24.58
N CYS A 111 8.62 -12.75 23.61
CA CYS A 111 7.77 -11.59 23.83
C CYS A 111 6.56 -11.92 24.73
N GLU A 112 5.89 -13.06 24.51
CA GLU A 112 4.74 -13.50 25.30
C GLU A 112 5.18 -13.99 26.70
N GLU A 113 6.28 -14.75 26.76
CA GLU A 113 6.87 -15.22 28.03
C GLU A 113 7.37 -14.06 28.91
N HIS A 114 7.88 -12.97 28.33
CA HIS A 114 8.28 -11.78 29.09
C HIS A 114 7.10 -10.88 29.44
N ALA A 115 6.14 -10.68 28.53
CA ALA A 115 4.89 -10.00 28.83
C ALA A 115 4.18 -10.66 30.03
N HIS A 116 4.08 -11.99 30.08
CA HIS A 116 3.50 -12.69 31.23
C HIS A 116 4.26 -12.42 32.55
N LYS A 117 5.59 -12.33 32.52
CA LYS A 117 6.39 -11.95 33.71
C LYS A 117 6.07 -10.53 34.16
N LEU A 118 5.97 -9.57 33.23
CA LEU A 118 5.63 -8.17 33.53
C LEU A 118 4.24 -8.04 34.16
N TRP A 119 3.28 -8.88 33.74
CA TRP A 119 1.97 -8.96 34.37
C TRP A 119 2.03 -9.46 35.83
N LEU A 120 2.84 -10.50 36.09
CA LEU A 120 3.07 -11.03 37.44
C LEU A 120 3.87 -10.07 38.34
N ASP A 121 4.75 -9.27 37.75
CA ASP A 121 5.54 -8.21 38.39
C ASP A 121 4.73 -6.91 38.69
N GLU A 122 3.41 -6.93 38.48
CA GLU A 122 2.51 -5.77 38.61
C GLU A 122 2.89 -4.57 37.73
N LYS A 123 3.41 -4.82 36.52
CA LYS A 123 3.78 -3.81 35.49
C LYS A 123 2.82 -3.88 34.29
N PRO A 124 1.56 -3.45 34.44
CA PRO A 124 0.55 -3.56 33.39
C PRO A 124 0.84 -2.67 32.17
N ASP A 125 1.54 -1.55 32.36
CA ASP A 125 1.98 -0.65 31.29
C ASP A 125 3.01 -1.34 30.38
N GLU A 126 4.15 -1.77 30.94
CA GLU A 126 5.19 -2.50 30.22
C GLU A 126 4.63 -3.78 29.57
N TYR A 127 3.77 -4.52 30.29
CA TYR A 127 3.02 -5.65 29.74
C TYR A 127 2.26 -5.25 28.47
N TYR A 128 1.38 -4.25 28.57
CA TYR A 128 0.49 -3.86 27.48
C TYR A 128 1.24 -3.35 26.25
N PHE A 129 2.29 -2.55 26.44
CA PHE A 129 3.09 -2.04 25.33
C PHE A 129 3.87 -3.16 24.63
N LEU A 130 4.49 -4.09 25.35
CA LEU A 130 5.23 -5.21 24.75
C LEU A 130 4.28 -6.22 24.08
N GLU A 131 3.21 -6.60 24.76
CA GLU A 131 2.15 -7.49 24.23
C GLU A 131 1.53 -6.91 22.94
N THR A 132 1.31 -5.60 22.88
CA THR A 132 0.81 -4.93 21.68
C THR A 132 1.87 -4.85 20.58
N TYR A 133 3.14 -4.62 20.93
CA TYR A 133 4.25 -4.62 19.96
C TYR A 133 4.39 -5.98 19.28
N GLY A 134 4.28 -7.08 20.03
CA GLY A 134 4.28 -8.44 19.46
C GLY A 134 3.19 -8.67 18.41
N SER A 135 2.01 -8.03 18.54
CA SER A 135 0.98 -8.06 17.48
C SER A 135 1.40 -7.23 16.25
N ALA A 136 2.01 -6.06 16.47
CA ALA A 136 2.51 -5.21 15.40
C ALA A 136 3.64 -5.87 14.59
N VAL A 137 4.47 -6.69 15.24
CA VAL A 137 5.49 -7.50 14.56
C VAL A 137 4.84 -8.56 13.66
N VAL A 138 3.79 -9.26 14.10
CA VAL A 138 3.08 -10.23 13.23
C VAL A 138 2.57 -9.55 11.96
N GLU A 139 1.92 -8.39 12.08
CA GLU A 139 1.41 -7.61 10.93
C GLU A 139 2.54 -7.19 9.98
N HIS A 140 3.67 -6.71 10.53
CA HIS A 140 4.88 -6.39 9.76
C HIS A 140 5.45 -7.60 9.02
N LEU A 141 5.52 -8.77 9.68
CA LEU A 141 6.01 -10.01 9.08
C LEU A 141 5.10 -10.48 7.93
N VAL A 142 3.77 -10.43 8.10
CA VAL A 142 2.81 -10.75 7.02
C VAL A 142 2.97 -9.78 5.85
N ALA A 143 3.11 -8.48 6.11
CA ALA A 143 3.31 -7.48 5.06
C ALA A 143 4.64 -7.67 4.31
N ARG A 144 5.74 -7.99 5.02
CA ARG A 144 7.04 -8.31 4.43
C ARG A 144 6.97 -9.57 3.57
N VAL A 145 6.35 -10.65 4.06
CA VAL A 145 6.14 -11.87 3.27
C VAL A 145 5.31 -11.56 2.04
N ALA A 146 4.17 -10.88 2.17
CA ALA A 146 3.35 -10.48 1.02
C ALA A 146 4.14 -9.70 -0.03
N PHE A 147 4.99 -8.76 0.38
CA PHE A 147 5.88 -8.02 -0.53
C PHE A 147 6.90 -8.94 -1.23
N GLN A 148 7.53 -9.86 -0.51
CA GLN A 148 8.45 -10.85 -1.08
C GLN A 148 7.74 -11.78 -2.08
N LEU A 149 6.53 -12.25 -1.75
CA LEU A 149 5.71 -13.08 -2.64
C LEU A 149 5.34 -12.31 -3.91
N CYS A 150 4.92 -11.04 -3.81
CA CYS A 150 4.63 -10.20 -4.97
C CYS A 150 5.86 -10.00 -5.86
N ALA A 151 7.04 -9.73 -5.29
CA ALA A 151 8.28 -9.58 -6.04
C ALA A 151 8.71 -10.88 -6.75
N TRP A 152 8.50 -12.04 -6.10
CA TRP A 152 8.67 -13.35 -6.73
C TRP A 152 7.65 -13.58 -7.85
N GLY A 153 6.38 -13.24 -7.63
CA GLY A 153 5.30 -13.36 -8.61
C GLY A 153 5.57 -12.54 -9.88
N ASP A 154 5.96 -11.28 -9.72
CA ASP A 154 6.32 -10.39 -10.84
C ASP A 154 7.45 -10.99 -11.72
N GLN A 155 8.45 -11.62 -11.09
CA GLN A 155 9.54 -12.31 -11.83
C GLN A 155 9.06 -13.53 -12.62
N HIS A 156 7.98 -14.18 -12.20
CA HIS A 156 7.43 -15.39 -12.80
C HIS A 156 6.15 -15.15 -13.63
N GLN A 157 5.76 -13.88 -13.85
CA GLN A 157 4.52 -13.48 -14.52
C GLN A 157 3.25 -14.01 -13.81
N LEU A 158 3.28 -14.03 -12.46
CA LEU A 158 2.19 -14.45 -11.59
C LEU A 158 1.69 -13.27 -10.74
N ALA A 159 0.38 -13.21 -10.53
CA ALA A 159 -0.22 -12.30 -9.57
C ALA A 159 -0.48 -13.05 -8.25
N ILE A 160 0.01 -12.47 -7.15
CA ILE A 160 -0.29 -12.90 -5.78
C ILE A 160 -1.53 -12.14 -5.30
N LEU A 161 -2.52 -12.87 -4.80
CA LEU A 161 -3.75 -12.29 -4.28
C LEU A 161 -3.61 -11.98 -2.77
N PRO A 162 -4.37 -11.02 -2.22
CA PRO A 162 -4.44 -10.78 -0.78
C PRO A 162 -4.69 -12.06 0.03
N HIS A 163 -4.10 -12.18 1.21
CA HIS A 163 -4.30 -13.37 2.04
C HIS A 163 -5.69 -13.41 2.70
N ASP A 164 -6.07 -14.61 3.11
CA ASP A 164 -7.16 -14.87 4.05
C ASP A 164 -6.67 -15.90 5.10
N SER A 165 -7.33 -15.96 6.26
CA SER A 165 -6.93 -16.79 7.41
C SER A 165 -8.14 -17.38 8.13
N PRO A 166 -8.07 -18.59 8.72
CA PRO A 166 -9.14 -19.11 9.57
C PRO A 166 -9.45 -18.15 10.73
N GLY A 167 -10.75 -17.93 10.99
CA GLY A 167 -11.24 -16.92 11.93
C GLY A 167 -11.49 -15.53 11.31
N TYR A 168 -11.12 -15.29 10.05
CA TYR A 168 -11.59 -14.12 9.30
C TYR A 168 -13.07 -14.28 8.89
N PRO A 169 -13.78 -13.17 8.56
CA PRO A 169 -15.18 -13.24 8.15
C PRO A 169 -15.39 -14.19 6.95
N GLY A 170 -16.16 -15.25 7.17
CA GLY A 170 -16.43 -16.29 6.17
C GLY A 170 -15.52 -17.52 6.24
N TRP A 171 -14.53 -17.57 7.15
CA TRP A 171 -13.67 -18.75 7.37
C TRP A 171 -13.75 -19.23 8.83
N SER A 172 -14.23 -20.46 9.04
CA SER A 172 -14.26 -21.10 10.36
C SER A 172 -12.86 -21.22 10.98
N ILE A 173 -12.71 -20.81 12.24
CA ILE A 173 -11.47 -21.00 13.01
C ILE A 173 -11.15 -22.48 13.28
N ALA A 174 -12.13 -23.39 13.11
CA ALA A 174 -11.91 -24.83 13.22
C ALA A 174 -10.92 -25.37 12.16
N ASP A 175 -10.79 -24.69 11.02
CA ASP A 175 -9.88 -25.07 9.94
C ASP A 175 -8.40 -24.79 10.29
N GLN A 176 -8.10 -24.11 11.41
CA GLN A 176 -6.74 -23.71 11.80
C GLN A 176 -5.80 -24.92 12.01
N GLU A 177 -6.29 -26.00 12.63
CA GLU A 177 -5.53 -27.24 12.81
C GLU A 177 -5.20 -27.88 11.44
N ALA A 178 -6.19 -27.97 10.55
CA ALA A 178 -6.02 -28.55 9.23
C ALA A 178 -5.01 -27.76 8.36
N LEU A 179 -5.08 -26.42 8.42
CA LEU A 179 -4.11 -25.54 7.76
C LEU A 179 -2.71 -25.69 8.35
N TRP A 180 -2.60 -25.80 9.68
CA TRP A 180 -1.32 -26.04 10.34
C TRP A 180 -0.69 -27.37 9.95
N GLN A 181 -1.46 -28.45 9.91
CA GLN A 181 -0.97 -29.77 9.51
C GLN A 181 -0.45 -29.78 8.06
N LEU A 182 -1.11 -29.07 7.14
CA LEU A 182 -0.58 -28.89 5.78
C LEU A 182 0.76 -28.13 5.78
N ILE A 183 0.85 -27.01 6.48
CA ILE A 183 2.07 -26.20 6.58
C ILE A 183 3.23 -27.01 7.17
N ASN A 184 2.98 -27.75 8.26
CA ASN A 184 3.99 -28.57 8.92
C ASN A 184 4.39 -29.81 8.09
N GLN A 185 3.53 -30.32 7.20
CA GLN A 185 3.90 -31.37 6.23
C GLN A 185 4.76 -30.84 5.08
N SER A 186 4.66 -29.54 4.77
CA SER A 186 5.48 -28.84 3.78
C SER A 186 6.85 -28.39 4.32
N ASP A 187 7.11 -28.53 5.62
CA ASP A 187 8.39 -28.23 6.26
C ASP A 187 9.34 -29.43 6.20
N ALA A 188 10.18 -29.46 5.17
CA ALA A 188 11.17 -30.52 4.97
C ALA A 188 12.26 -30.57 6.06
N ASP A 189 12.50 -29.47 6.79
CA ASP A 189 13.58 -29.36 7.77
C ASP A 189 13.12 -29.64 9.22
N GLY A 190 11.81 -29.77 9.47
CA GLY A 190 11.24 -30.02 10.80
C GLY A 190 11.42 -28.87 11.79
N ILE A 191 11.69 -27.66 11.30
CA ILE A 191 11.98 -26.46 12.10
C ILE A 191 10.69 -25.81 12.64
N LEU A 192 9.53 -26.11 12.03
CA LEU A 192 8.23 -25.49 12.32
C LEU A 192 7.49 -26.07 13.53
N HIS A 193 8.05 -27.03 14.28
CA HIS A 193 7.52 -27.51 15.57
C HIS A 193 7.34 -26.44 16.69
N ARG A 194 7.46 -25.16 16.33
CA ARG A 194 7.37 -23.97 17.17
C ARG A 194 5.95 -23.45 17.34
N ILE A 195 4.99 -23.83 16.49
CA ILE A 195 3.56 -23.52 16.69
C ILE A 195 2.82 -24.75 17.21
N ARG A 196 2.01 -24.55 18.25
CA ARG A 196 0.96 -25.45 18.69
C ARG A 196 -0.40 -24.79 18.44
N VAL A 197 -1.29 -25.47 17.73
CA VAL A 197 -2.71 -25.13 17.69
C VAL A 197 -3.38 -25.73 18.93
N LEU A 198 -4.24 -24.94 19.59
CA LEU A 198 -5.03 -25.38 20.73
C LEU A 198 -6.43 -25.85 20.27
N PRO A 199 -7.18 -26.65 21.05
CA PRO A 199 -8.53 -27.08 20.69
C PRO A 199 -9.54 -25.95 20.42
N SER A 200 -9.23 -24.71 20.83
CA SER A 200 -9.99 -23.49 20.51
C SER A 200 -9.65 -22.87 19.15
N GLY A 201 -8.68 -23.42 18.41
CA GLY A 201 -8.08 -22.83 17.22
C GLY A 201 -7.10 -21.68 17.51
N MET A 202 -6.83 -21.35 18.79
CA MET A 202 -5.76 -20.41 19.13
C MET A 202 -4.39 -21.00 18.82
N LEU A 203 -3.48 -20.16 18.34
CA LEU A 203 -2.07 -20.50 18.18
C LEU A 203 -1.29 -20.22 19.47
N GLN A 204 -0.25 -21.02 19.70
CA GLN A 204 0.80 -20.74 20.67
C GLN A 204 2.16 -20.88 19.97
N PRO A 205 3.01 -19.83 19.93
CA PRO A 205 2.82 -18.51 20.52
C PRO A 205 1.60 -17.76 19.96
N LYS A 206 0.93 -17.00 20.83
CA LYS A 206 -0.27 -16.23 20.49
C LYS A 206 0.00 -15.14 19.46
N LYS A 207 1.25 -14.67 19.38
CA LYS A 207 1.75 -13.75 18.35
C LYS A 207 2.22 -14.51 17.12
N SER A 208 1.31 -15.27 16.54
CA SER A 208 1.54 -16.03 15.30
C SER A 208 0.31 -15.92 14.39
N LEU A 209 0.49 -16.15 13.09
CA LEU A 209 -0.60 -16.15 12.12
C LEU A 209 -0.34 -17.20 11.03
N LEU A 210 -1.39 -17.91 10.63
CA LEU A 210 -1.40 -18.78 9.46
C LEU A 210 -2.27 -18.12 8.37
N ALA A 211 -1.80 -18.14 7.13
CA ALA A 211 -2.43 -17.46 6.01
C ALA A 211 -2.36 -18.30 4.73
N VAL A 212 -3.32 -18.08 3.84
CA VAL A 212 -3.31 -18.61 2.47
C VAL A 212 -3.38 -17.44 1.50
N PHE A 213 -2.38 -17.34 0.62
CA PHE A 213 -2.35 -16.40 -0.50
C PHE A 213 -2.73 -17.15 -1.78
N GLY A 214 -3.61 -16.57 -2.61
CA GLY A 214 -3.89 -17.14 -3.93
C GLY A 214 -2.81 -16.78 -4.95
N VAL A 215 -2.58 -17.65 -5.93
CA VAL A 215 -1.66 -17.41 -7.04
C VAL A 215 -2.36 -17.67 -8.36
N THR A 216 -2.21 -16.76 -9.32
CA THR A 216 -2.74 -16.92 -10.68
C THR A 216 -1.77 -16.41 -11.75
N SER A 217 -1.82 -17.02 -12.92
CA SER A 217 -1.21 -16.50 -14.16
C SER A 217 -2.04 -15.38 -14.82
N GLN A 218 -3.25 -15.10 -14.35
CA GLN A 218 -4.18 -14.12 -14.94
C GLN A 218 -3.91 -12.67 -14.47
N VAL A 219 -2.67 -12.19 -14.63
CA VAL A 219 -2.19 -10.90 -14.10
C VAL A 219 -3.10 -9.73 -14.51
N ASP A 220 -3.44 -9.61 -15.81
CA ASP A 220 -4.30 -8.55 -16.35
C ASP A 220 -5.74 -8.56 -15.81
N LYS A 221 -6.20 -9.71 -15.31
CA LYS A 221 -7.52 -9.88 -14.70
C LYS A 221 -7.51 -9.33 -13.28
N VAL A 222 -6.50 -9.70 -12.49
CA VAL A 222 -6.36 -9.29 -11.08
C VAL A 222 -6.20 -7.77 -10.96
N GLN A 223 -5.49 -7.12 -11.88
CA GLN A 223 -5.35 -5.66 -11.89
C GLN A 223 -6.69 -4.89 -11.98
N ARG A 224 -7.79 -5.56 -12.36
CA ARG A 224 -9.13 -4.97 -12.50
C ARG A 224 -10.08 -5.32 -11.35
N LEU A 225 -9.64 -6.12 -10.37
CA LEU A 225 -10.46 -6.61 -9.26
C LEU A 225 -10.19 -5.81 -7.97
N THR A 226 -10.76 -4.61 -7.86
CA THR A 226 -10.69 -3.75 -6.66
C THR A 226 -11.28 -4.43 -5.42
N ASP A 227 -12.34 -5.23 -5.61
CA ASP A 227 -13.10 -5.86 -4.52
C ASP A 227 -12.28 -6.84 -3.64
N LEU A 228 -11.10 -7.28 -4.13
CA LEU A 228 -10.20 -8.15 -3.40
C LEU A 228 -9.53 -7.48 -2.19
N ILE A 229 -9.50 -6.15 -2.12
CA ILE A 229 -8.92 -5.42 -1.00
C ILE A 229 -10.03 -5.21 0.06
N PRO A 230 -10.00 -5.90 1.22
CA PRO A 230 -11.14 -5.88 2.17
C PRO A 230 -11.40 -4.50 2.79
N CYS A 231 -10.38 -3.64 2.88
CA CYS A 231 -10.58 -2.26 3.33
C CYS A 231 -11.15 -1.33 2.24
N GLU A 232 -11.19 -1.73 0.97
CA GLU A 232 -11.93 -1.04 -0.10
C GLU A 232 -13.42 -1.40 -0.03
N SER A 233 -13.73 -2.69 0.10
CA SER A 233 -15.10 -3.25 0.07
C SER A 233 -15.86 -3.27 1.41
N CYS A 234 -15.19 -3.04 2.55
CA CYS A 234 -15.86 -2.99 3.86
C CYS A 234 -16.78 -1.76 4.02
N SER A 235 -18.05 -1.99 4.35
CA SER A 235 -19.10 -0.97 4.52
C SER A 235 -19.10 -0.22 5.87
N LEU A 236 -18.13 -0.45 6.76
CA LEU A 236 -18.06 0.24 8.05
C LEU A 236 -17.46 1.65 7.89
N ASP A 237 -18.29 2.63 7.53
CA ASP A 237 -17.88 3.99 7.14
C ASP A 237 -16.88 4.67 8.10
N THR A 238 -17.06 4.51 9.42
CA THR A 238 -16.24 5.16 10.46
C THR A 238 -15.15 4.27 11.07
N CYS A 239 -14.71 3.22 10.36
CA CYS A 239 -13.69 2.30 10.86
C CYS A 239 -12.32 2.99 11.07
N ARG A 240 -12.03 3.37 12.32
CA ARG A 240 -10.73 3.93 12.78
C ARG A 240 -9.50 3.01 12.61
N TYR A 241 -9.70 1.80 12.08
CA TYR A 241 -8.66 0.79 11.83
C TYR A 241 -8.52 0.44 10.34
N ARG A 242 -9.24 1.15 9.46
CA ARG A 242 -9.25 0.93 8.01
C ARG A 242 -7.86 1.25 7.42
N ARG A 243 -7.28 0.31 6.65
CA ARG A 243 -5.91 0.41 6.08
C ARG A 243 -5.81 1.09 4.72
N VAL A 244 -6.90 1.11 3.95
CA VAL A 244 -7.03 1.92 2.72
C VAL A 244 -8.40 2.58 2.72
N PRO A 245 -8.59 3.80 2.20
CA PRO A 245 -9.88 4.48 2.29
C PRO A 245 -11.02 3.69 1.65
N HIS A 246 -12.25 3.90 2.15
CA HIS A 246 -13.45 3.24 1.61
C HIS A 246 -13.62 3.59 0.12
N VAL A 247 -14.27 2.74 -0.69
CA VAL A 247 -14.52 3.06 -2.11
C VAL A 247 -15.44 4.28 -2.29
N LYS A 248 -16.21 4.68 -1.27
CA LYS A 248 -16.88 6.00 -1.22
C LYS A 248 -16.10 7.10 -0.48
N SER A 249 -14.91 6.80 0.05
CA SER A 249 -14.00 7.74 0.72
C SER A 249 -12.57 7.76 0.11
N LEU A 250 -12.44 7.61 -1.20
CA LEU A 250 -11.49 8.39 -2.00
C LEU A 250 -10.00 8.23 -1.68
N PHE A 251 -9.35 7.36 -2.46
CA PHE A 251 -7.94 7.35 -2.85
C PHE A 251 -6.97 8.22 -2.02
N GLN A 252 -6.40 7.63 -0.97
CA GLN A 252 -5.13 8.09 -0.40
C GLN A 252 -3.99 7.36 -1.10
N ILE A 253 -2.99 8.13 -1.55
CA ILE A 253 -1.81 7.62 -2.25
C ILE A 253 -0.67 7.50 -1.24
N GLU A 254 -0.43 6.29 -0.76
CA GLU A 254 0.79 5.77 -0.11
C GLU A 254 0.54 4.25 0.06
N ASP A 255 1.52 3.33 -0.01
CA ASP A 255 2.94 3.49 0.30
C ASP A 255 3.81 2.49 -0.50
N VAL A 256 4.71 3.00 -1.36
CA VAL A 256 5.85 2.24 -1.93
C VAL A 256 7.01 3.21 -2.15
N ARG A 257 7.74 3.54 -1.07
CA ARG A 257 9.03 4.22 -1.13
C ARG A 257 10.07 3.61 -0.19
N ARG A 258 10.64 2.48 -0.61
CA ARG A 258 12.02 2.06 -0.30
C ARG A 258 12.34 0.78 -1.07
N LEU A 259 13.07 0.92 -2.16
CA LEU A 259 14.03 -0.06 -2.67
C LEU A 259 14.79 0.55 -3.86
N GLN A 260 16.07 0.18 -3.95
CA GLN A 260 17.02 0.43 -5.05
C GLN A 260 17.66 1.82 -5.17
N SER A 261 18.84 1.81 -5.80
CA SER A 261 19.91 2.79 -5.62
C SER A 261 20.66 3.10 -6.92
N ALA A 262 20.84 4.40 -7.18
CA ALA A 262 21.74 5.04 -8.16
C ALA A 262 21.48 4.80 -9.68
N PRO A 263 21.95 5.72 -10.55
CA PRO A 263 21.76 7.17 -10.51
C PRO A 263 20.83 7.58 -11.66
N ALA A 264 19.53 7.33 -11.50
CA ALA A 264 18.49 7.83 -12.42
C ALA A 264 17.97 9.21 -11.96
N ILE A 265 17.24 9.90 -12.86
CA ILE A 265 16.55 11.16 -12.55
C ILE A 265 15.67 10.96 -11.31
N SER A 266 15.98 11.68 -10.23
CA SER A 266 15.33 11.48 -8.94
C SER A 266 14.01 12.23 -8.89
N TYR A 267 12.93 11.47 -8.81
CA TYR A 267 11.57 11.95 -8.70
C TYR A 267 11.04 11.74 -7.28
N THR A 268 10.48 12.82 -6.71
CA THR A 268 9.06 12.76 -6.36
C THR A 268 8.29 12.62 -7.70
N PHE A 269 7.37 11.67 -7.92
CA PHE A 269 6.91 10.52 -7.12
C PHE A 269 7.52 9.20 -7.67
N ASN A 270 7.03 8.02 -7.25
CA ASN A 270 7.52 6.76 -7.84
C ASN A 270 7.18 6.67 -9.34
N GLU A 271 8.04 6.02 -10.12
CA GLU A 271 7.91 5.95 -11.58
C GLU A 271 6.61 5.29 -12.04
N LYS A 272 6.12 4.25 -11.35
CA LYS A 272 4.86 3.57 -11.69
C LYS A 272 3.66 4.55 -11.63
N ALA A 273 3.63 5.42 -10.63
CA ALA A 273 2.61 6.46 -10.49
C ALA A 273 2.76 7.54 -11.58
N LEU A 274 3.98 8.02 -11.84
CA LEU A 274 4.24 8.99 -12.91
C LEU A 274 3.82 8.45 -14.28
N ARG A 275 4.14 7.18 -14.59
CA ARG A 275 3.75 6.49 -15.82
C ARG A 275 2.24 6.35 -15.95
N LYS A 276 1.55 5.93 -14.88
CA LYS A 276 0.07 5.85 -14.83
C LYS A 276 -0.57 7.22 -15.08
N TRP A 277 -0.18 8.25 -14.32
CA TRP A 277 -0.75 9.59 -14.46
C TRP A 277 -0.42 10.27 -15.80
N SER A 278 0.74 9.98 -16.38
CA SER A 278 1.11 10.43 -17.74
C SER A 278 0.21 9.82 -18.83
N ALA A 279 -0.31 8.61 -18.61
CA ALA A 279 -1.19 7.92 -19.56
C ALA A 279 -2.68 8.28 -19.35
N GLU A 280 -3.14 8.40 -18.11
CA GLU A 280 -4.55 8.54 -17.77
C GLU A 280 -5.02 9.99 -17.58
N ARG A 281 -4.12 10.90 -17.15
CA ARG A 281 -4.49 12.24 -16.65
C ARG A 281 -3.82 13.40 -17.37
N LEU A 282 -2.79 13.13 -18.17
CA LEU A 282 -2.05 14.13 -18.92
C LEU A 282 -2.40 14.08 -20.42
N THR A 283 -2.87 15.19 -20.96
CA THR A 283 -2.91 15.44 -22.41
C THR A 283 -1.76 16.38 -22.79
N LEU A 284 -0.98 16.00 -23.80
CA LEU A 284 0.07 16.82 -24.40
C LEU A 284 -0.27 17.10 -25.86
N SER A 285 -0.31 18.37 -26.25
CA SER A 285 -0.37 18.82 -27.65
C SER A 285 0.84 19.67 -27.99
N HIS A 286 1.34 19.52 -29.21
CA HIS A 286 2.49 20.25 -29.73
C HIS A 286 2.01 21.29 -30.75
N ASP A 287 2.44 22.53 -30.57
CA ASP A 287 2.18 23.63 -31.51
C ASP A 287 3.22 23.62 -32.65
N GLY A 288 2.92 24.28 -33.77
CA GLY A 288 3.77 24.27 -34.98
C GLY A 288 5.14 24.95 -34.82
N ASP A 289 5.36 25.67 -33.72
CA ASP A 289 6.65 26.26 -33.31
C ASP A 289 7.47 25.33 -32.39
N GLY A 290 6.99 24.11 -32.13
CA GLY A 290 7.60 23.13 -31.25
C GLY A 290 7.29 23.33 -29.77
N SER A 291 6.53 24.36 -29.38
CA SER A 291 6.07 24.53 -28.00
C SER A 291 5.05 23.45 -27.60
N VAL A 292 4.93 23.19 -26.30
CA VAL A 292 4.08 22.13 -25.75
C VAL A 292 3.01 22.74 -24.86
N ALA A 293 1.75 22.45 -25.14
CA ALA A 293 0.64 22.69 -24.23
C ALA A 293 0.29 21.38 -23.49
N ALA A 294 0.36 21.44 -22.17
CA ALA A 294 0.05 20.34 -21.27
C ALA A 294 -1.24 20.65 -20.49
N LEU A 295 -2.17 19.70 -20.48
CA LEU A 295 -3.37 19.71 -19.63
C LEU A 295 -3.32 18.48 -18.72
N PHE A 296 -3.21 18.72 -17.41
CA PHE A 296 -3.32 17.68 -16.39
C PHE A 296 -4.67 17.79 -15.66
N ARG A 297 -5.40 16.67 -15.63
CA ARG A 297 -6.67 16.52 -14.90
C ARG A 297 -6.40 16.02 -13.48
N TYR A 298 -6.52 16.91 -12.51
CA TYR A 298 -6.48 16.56 -11.09
C TYR A 298 -7.89 16.21 -10.61
N GLU A 299 -8.07 14.98 -10.17
CA GLU A 299 -9.30 14.48 -9.54
C GLU A 299 -9.03 14.30 -8.04
N GLY A 300 -9.90 14.88 -7.20
CA GLY A 300 -9.81 14.82 -5.74
C GLY A 300 -11.16 15.12 -5.10
N THR A 301 -11.18 15.47 -3.80
CA THR A 301 -12.43 15.68 -3.05
C THR A 301 -12.35 16.69 -1.92
N THR A 302 -13.53 17.19 -1.51
CA THR A 302 -13.66 18.09 -0.37
C THR A 302 -13.37 17.38 0.94
N CYS A 303 -12.82 18.13 1.92
CA CYS A 303 -12.28 17.57 3.16
C CYS A 303 -13.29 17.34 4.29
N SER A 304 -14.49 17.94 4.23
CA SER A 304 -15.35 18.07 5.42
C SER A 304 -16.87 17.97 5.19
N ASN A 305 -17.33 17.80 3.94
CA ASN A 305 -18.73 17.58 3.60
C ASN A 305 -18.84 16.36 2.68
N SER A 306 -19.01 15.17 3.27
CA SER A 306 -19.34 13.91 2.56
C SER A 306 -18.41 13.48 1.40
N GLY A 307 -17.21 14.08 1.26
CA GLY A 307 -16.25 13.71 0.21
C GLY A 307 -16.73 14.00 -1.21
N HIS A 308 -17.32 15.17 -1.47
CA HIS A 308 -17.81 15.48 -2.82
C HIS A 308 -16.67 15.52 -3.87
N PRO A 309 -16.81 14.81 -5.01
CA PRO A 309 -15.91 14.90 -6.17
C PRO A 309 -15.62 16.35 -6.57
N LEU A 310 -14.35 16.69 -6.70
CA LEU A 310 -13.88 17.92 -7.32
C LEU A 310 -12.81 17.61 -8.37
N GLU A 311 -12.90 18.25 -9.53
CA GLU A 311 -11.88 18.18 -10.57
C GLU A 311 -11.29 19.57 -10.85
N PHE A 312 -9.95 19.64 -10.92
CA PHE A 312 -9.21 20.84 -11.34
C PHE A 312 -8.34 20.53 -12.56
N HIS A 313 -8.35 21.45 -13.52
CA HIS A 313 -7.49 21.43 -14.69
C HIS A 313 -6.26 22.30 -14.46
N PHE A 314 -5.09 21.68 -14.41
CA PHE A 314 -3.81 22.36 -14.43
C PHE A 314 -3.34 22.44 -15.88
N ARG A 315 -3.13 23.66 -16.38
CA ARG A 315 -2.61 23.92 -17.73
C ARG A 315 -1.23 24.53 -17.61
N VAL A 316 -0.30 24.05 -18.44
CA VAL A 316 1.09 24.55 -18.51
C VAL A 316 1.47 24.67 -19.98
N ARG A 317 2.09 25.78 -20.38
CA ARG A 317 2.74 25.92 -21.69
C ARG A 317 4.25 26.01 -21.53
N LEU A 318 4.94 25.23 -22.33
CA LEU A 318 6.39 25.06 -22.33
C LEU A 318 6.94 25.50 -23.69
N SER A 319 8.07 26.21 -23.70
CA SER A 319 8.78 26.49 -24.94
C SER A 319 9.32 25.20 -25.56
N ALA A 320 9.76 25.29 -26.81
CA ALA A 320 10.30 24.15 -27.55
C ALA A 320 11.51 23.51 -26.84
N ALA A 321 11.78 22.24 -27.16
CA ALA A 321 12.81 21.44 -26.50
C ALA A 321 14.23 22.05 -26.59
N ASN A 322 14.51 22.80 -27.66
CA ASN A 322 15.77 23.54 -27.87
C ASN A 322 15.97 24.73 -26.92
N ASP A 323 14.89 25.34 -26.42
CA ASP A 323 14.88 26.34 -25.34
C ASP A 323 14.78 25.69 -23.94
N GLY A 324 14.80 24.36 -23.88
CA GLY A 324 14.88 23.58 -22.65
C GLY A 324 13.55 23.43 -21.91
N HIS A 325 12.41 23.48 -22.63
CA HIS A 325 11.05 23.40 -22.06
C HIS A 325 10.84 24.42 -20.93
N ARG A 326 11.07 25.70 -21.24
CA ARG A 326 10.85 26.80 -20.30
C ARG A 326 9.36 27.01 -20.09
N ILE A 327 8.91 27.02 -18.84
CA ILE A 327 7.51 27.26 -18.50
C ILE A 327 7.21 28.75 -18.73
N PHE A 328 6.37 29.08 -19.70
CA PHE A 328 6.05 30.47 -20.04
C PHE A 328 4.60 30.88 -19.75
N ASP A 329 3.70 29.91 -19.57
CA ASP A 329 2.36 30.14 -19.04
C ASP A 329 1.91 28.97 -18.17
N MET A 330 1.10 29.25 -17.17
CA MET A 330 0.39 28.24 -16.40
C MET A 330 -0.88 28.79 -15.74
N SER A 331 -1.85 27.92 -15.52
CA SER A 331 -3.09 28.22 -14.81
C SER A 331 -3.66 26.97 -14.11
N CYS A 332 -4.32 27.17 -12.98
CA CYS A 332 -5.15 26.16 -12.33
C CYS A 332 -6.58 26.71 -12.23
N ALA A 333 -7.58 25.91 -12.58
CA ALA A 333 -9.00 26.24 -12.46
C ALA A 333 -9.84 24.97 -12.32
N PRO A 334 -11.05 25.03 -11.75
CA PRO A 334 -11.98 23.90 -11.76
C PRO A 334 -12.22 23.39 -13.19
N ALA A 335 -12.48 22.09 -13.33
CA ALA A 335 -12.84 21.51 -14.61
C ALA A 335 -14.17 22.11 -15.12
N PRO A 336 -14.39 22.21 -16.45
CA PRO A 336 -15.65 22.69 -17.00
C PRO A 336 -16.84 21.85 -16.50
N GLY A 337 -17.76 22.50 -15.77
CA GLY A 337 -18.92 21.83 -15.16
C GLY A 337 -18.68 21.25 -13.77
N ASP A 338 -17.44 21.26 -13.25
CA ASP A 338 -17.19 20.92 -11.84
C ASP A 338 -17.92 21.88 -10.91
N ARG A 339 -18.51 21.32 -9.84
CA ARG A 339 -19.06 22.09 -8.73
C ARG A 339 -18.52 21.66 -7.36
N GLY A 340 -17.66 20.64 -7.29
CA GLY A 340 -17.11 20.16 -6.03
C GLY A 340 -16.29 21.22 -5.30
N HIS A 341 -15.55 22.04 -6.05
CA HIS A 341 -14.81 23.17 -5.49
C HIS A 341 -15.71 24.16 -4.72
N THR A 342 -16.99 24.30 -5.12
CA THR A 342 -17.94 25.22 -4.46
C THR A 342 -18.36 24.77 -3.05
N LEU A 343 -18.07 23.52 -2.69
CA LEU A 343 -18.38 22.90 -1.40
C LEU A 343 -17.18 22.83 -0.45
N MET A 344 -16.05 23.42 -0.83
CA MET A 344 -14.87 23.56 0.03
C MET A 344 -15.06 24.64 1.09
N CYS A 345 -14.57 24.41 2.32
CA CYS A 345 -14.76 25.33 3.45
C CYS A 345 -14.28 26.76 3.16
N ASP A 346 -13.06 26.92 2.61
CA ASP A 346 -12.50 28.24 2.32
C ASP A 346 -13.21 28.90 1.11
N TYR A 347 -13.80 28.10 0.19
CA TYR A 347 -14.67 28.63 -0.88
C TYR A 347 -15.98 29.15 -0.32
N VAL A 348 -16.63 28.40 0.58
CA VAL A 348 -17.87 28.81 1.24
C VAL A 348 -17.65 30.06 2.10
N ALA A 349 -16.49 30.19 2.74
CA ALA A 349 -16.12 31.36 3.53
C ALA A 349 -15.82 32.60 2.67
N ASN A 350 -15.03 32.46 1.59
CA ASN A 350 -14.71 33.55 0.66
C ASN A 350 -14.34 33.01 -0.74
N PRO A 351 -15.32 32.92 -1.67
CA PRO A 351 -15.10 32.36 -3.01
C PRO A 351 -14.01 33.12 -3.79
N THR A 352 -14.05 34.46 -3.72
CA THR A 352 -13.14 35.34 -4.45
C THR A 352 -11.70 35.13 -3.99
N SER A 353 -11.46 35.18 -2.67
CA SER A 353 -10.10 35.03 -2.11
C SER A 353 -9.48 33.67 -2.46
N LEU A 354 -10.24 32.58 -2.37
CA LEU A 354 -9.69 31.26 -2.71
C LEU A 354 -9.40 31.15 -4.22
N MET A 355 -10.30 31.63 -5.08
CA MET A 355 -10.09 31.55 -6.53
C MET A 355 -9.01 32.50 -7.03
N GLU A 356 -8.81 33.65 -6.38
CA GLU A 356 -7.66 34.52 -6.60
C GLU A 356 -6.35 33.81 -6.21
N GLN A 357 -6.26 33.19 -5.04
CA GLN A 357 -5.07 32.41 -4.64
C GLN A 357 -4.73 31.30 -5.66
N VAL A 358 -5.72 30.48 -6.02
CA VAL A 358 -5.55 29.37 -6.98
C VAL A 358 -5.09 29.84 -8.36
N SER A 359 -5.51 31.03 -8.81
CA SER A 359 -5.12 31.58 -10.11
C SER A 359 -3.77 32.33 -10.10
N HIS A 360 -3.33 32.84 -8.95
CA HIS A 360 -2.03 33.50 -8.78
C HIS A 360 -0.88 32.53 -8.46
N GLU A 361 -1.17 31.34 -7.93
CA GLU A 361 -0.16 30.31 -7.66
C GLU A 361 0.45 29.76 -8.94
N LYS A 362 1.62 30.32 -9.31
CA LYS A 362 2.37 29.95 -10.52
C LYS A 362 3.83 29.56 -10.23
N PRO A 363 4.08 28.47 -9.47
CA PRO A 363 5.44 28.07 -9.10
C PRO A 363 6.26 27.66 -10.33
N LEU A 364 7.54 28.04 -10.36
CA LEU A 364 8.45 27.79 -11.48
C LEU A 364 8.01 28.41 -12.83
N LEU A 365 7.12 29.41 -12.83
CA LEU A 365 6.87 30.22 -14.03
C LEU A 365 8.14 31.00 -14.42
N GLY A 366 8.58 30.85 -15.67
CA GLY A 366 9.85 31.39 -16.16
C GLY A 366 11.08 30.51 -15.88
N ASN A 367 10.91 29.36 -15.22
CA ASN A 367 11.96 28.37 -15.01
C ASN A 367 11.94 27.28 -16.09
N ARG A 368 12.97 26.44 -16.13
CA ARG A 368 12.96 25.23 -16.97
C ARG A 368 12.15 24.15 -16.28
N LEU A 369 11.43 23.33 -17.04
CA LEU A 369 10.64 22.24 -16.48
C LEU A 369 11.47 21.29 -15.60
N GLY A 370 12.73 21.04 -15.97
CA GLY A 370 13.65 20.21 -15.20
C GLY A 370 14.00 20.74 -13.79
N ASP A 371 13.79 22.03 -13.53
CA ASP A 371 14.06 22.64 -12.22
C ASP A 371 13.17 22.02 -11.11
N VAL A 372 12.01 21.45 -11.50
CA VAL A 372 11.08 20.73 -10.59
C VAL A 372 11.77 19.61 -9.80
N LEU A 373 12.75 18.93 -10.40
CA LEU A 373 13.48 17.80 -9.80
C LEU A 373 14.33 18.21 -8.58
N THR A 374 14.63 19.50 -8.47
CA THR A 374 15.39 20.08 -7.34
C THR A 374 14.55 21.03 -6.49
N TRP A 375 13.27 21.24 -6.87
CA TRP A 375 12.39 22.19 -6.22
C TRP A 375 11.90 21.68 -4.87
N LYS A 376 12.52 22.19 -3.80
CA LYS A 376 12.10 21.98 -2.42
C LYS A 376 10.75 22.65 -2.17
N ARG A 377 9.78 21.85 -1.73
CA ARG A 377 8.41 22.25 -1.40
C ARG A 377 7.90 21.40 -0.24
N GLU A 378 6.88 21.87 0.45
CA GLU A 378 6.26 21.12 1.55
C GLU A 378 5.65 19.80 1.04
N PHE A 379 5.80 18.73 1.83
CA PHE A 379 5.23 17.43 1.52
C PHE A 379 3.78 17.36 2.05
N SER A 380 2.81 17.45 1.14
CA SER A 380 1.38 17.57 1.49
C SER A 380 0.49 16.77 0.52
N PRO A 381 0.70 15.43 0.39
CA PRO A 381 0.00 14.59 -0.60
C PRO A 381 -1.51 14.53 -0.35
N ALA A 382 -1.91 14.21 0.89
CA ALA A 382 -3.30 14.17 1.33
C ALA A 382 -3.85 15.55 1.78
N GLY A 383 -3.10 16.63 1.56
CA GLY A 383 -3.45 17.96 2.03
C GLY A 383 -4.65 18.57 1.30
N CYS A 384 -5.54 19.23 2.07
CA CYS A 384 -6.75 19.87 1.56
C CYS A 384 -6.41 20.98 0.54
N PHE A 385 -7.13 21.01 -0.60
CA PHE A 385 -6.94 22.00 -1.67
C PHE A 385 -7.14 23.46 -1.21
N CYS A 386 -7.80 23.69 -0.06
CA CYS A 386 -7.90 25.00 0.58
C CYS A 386 -6.56 25.55 1.09
N LYS A 387 -5.56 24.70 1.35
CA LYS A 387 -4.25 25.12 1.88
C LYS A 387 -3.21 25.30 0.77
N GLU A 388 -2.51 26.42 0.82
CA GLU A 388 -1.45 26.81 -0.13
C GLU A 388 -0.39 25.71 -0.28
N ALA A 389 0.21 25.24 0.82
CA ALA A 389 1.19 24.15 0.82
C ALA A 389 0.70 22.90 0.06
N SER A 390 -0.59 22.58 0.19
CA SER A 390 -1.23 21.44 -0.46
C SER A 390 -1.53 21.66 -1.95
N ARG A 391 -1.67 22.91 -2.40
CA ARG A 391 -1.77 23.28 -3.83
C ARG A 391 -0.38 23.35 -4.48
N ILE A 392 0.59 23.96 -3.81
CA ILE A 392 2.01 23.97 -4.19
C ILE A 392 2.55 22.54 -4.33
N HIS A 393 2.17 21.62 -3.43
CA HIS A 393 2.52 20.21 -3.56
C HIS A 393 1.93 19.56 -4.83
N LYS A 394 0.67 19.87 -5.17
CA LYS A 394 -0.02 19.37 -6.38
C LYS A 394 0.58 19.94 -7.66
N TRP A 395 0.99 21.22 -7.66
CA TRP A 395 1.78 21.80 -8.76
C TRP A 395 3.07 21.03 -9.01
N GLY A 396 3.78 20.61 -7.96
CA GLY A 396 4.97 19.77 -8.10
C GLY A 396 4.69 18.41 -8.75
N LEU A 397 3.61 17.74 -8.35
CA LEU A 397 3.14 16.51 -8.99
C LEU A 397 2.88 16.72 -10.49
N VAL A 398 2.15 17.78 -10.85
CA VAL A 398 1.82 18.10 -12.25
C VAL A 398 3.09 18.29 -13.08
N LEU A 399 4.03 19.10 -12.58
CA LEU A 399 5.27 19.40 -13.30
C LEU A 399 6.20 18.17 -13.41
N GLU A 400 6.28 17.32 -12.38
CA GLU A 400 7.02 16.05 -12.42
C GLU A 400 6.41 15.05 -13.41
N VAL A 401 5.07 14.97 -13.48
CA VAL A 401 4.36 14.13 -14.48
C VAL A 401 4.62 14.63 -15.91
N ILE A 402 4.56 15.95 -16.15
CA ILE A 402 4.87 16.52 -17.48
C ILE A 402 6.34 16.27 -17.85
N HIS A 403 7.27 16.47 -16.91
CA HIS A 403 8.70 16.21 -17.11
C HIS A 403 8.96 14.73 -17.45
N PHE A 404 8.34 13.82 -16.71
CA PHE A 404 8.43 12.38 -16.93
C PHE A 404 7.93 11.99 -18.32
N ALA A 405 6.72 12.45 -18.70
CA ALA A 405 6.12 12.13 -19.99
C ALA A 405 6.96 12.61 -21.19
N LEU A 406 7.50 13.83 -21.13
CA LEU A 406 8.38 14.37 -22.18
C LEU A 406 9.74 13.67 -22.23
N THR A 407 10.28 13.25 -21.08
CA THR A 407 11.53 12.50 -21.01
C THR A 407 11.38 11.09 -21.61
N GLN A 408 10.32 10.37 -21.27
CA GLN A 408 10.07 9.01 -21.80
C GLN A 408 9.84 9.04 -23.32
N ARG A 409 9.02 9.97 -23.85
CA ARG A 409 8.81 10.11 -25.31
C ARG A 409 10.08 10.41 -26.11
N ARG A 410 11.06 11.06 -25.48
CA ARG A 410 12.39 11.31 -26.07
C ARG A 410 13.26 10.04 -26.10
N ILE A 411 13.07 9.12 -25.15
CA ILE A 411 13.75 7.82 -25.12
C ILE A 411 13.09 6.86 -26.13
N ASP A 412 11.76 6.89 -26.23
CA ASP A 412 10.97 6.05 -27.14
C ASP A 412 10.97 6.52 -28.62
N GLY A 413 11.78 7.55 -28.97
CA GLY A 413 11.98 7.99 -30.35
C GLY A 413 10.78 8.64 -31.05
N THR A 414 9.76 9.08 -30.30
CA THR A 414 8.50 9.63 -30.87
C THR A 414 8.50 11.16 -31.05
N LEU A 415 9.66 11.80 -30.88
CA LEU A 415 9.92 13.20 -31.24
C LEU A 415 11.08 13.24 -32.26
N PRO A 416 10.98 14.04 -33.34
CA PRO A 416 12.05 14.14 -34.33
C PRO A 416 13.32 14.71 -33.69
N THR A 417 14.45 14.05 -33.92
CA THR A 417 15.77 14.45 -33.42
C THR A 417 16.40 15.51 -34.32
N HIS A 418 16.21 16.79 -33.95
CA HIS A 418 16.99 17.93 -34.45
C HIS A 418 17.39 18.84 -33.28
#